data_AF-A0A9X4M9T9-F1
#
_entry.id   AF-A0A9X4M9T9-F1
#
_cell.length_a   1.000
_cell.length_b   1.000
_cell.length_c   1.000
_cell.angle_alpha   90.00
_cell.angle_beta   90.00
_cell.angle_gamma   90.00
#
_symmetry.space_group_name_H-M   'P 1'
#
loop_
_entity.id
_entity.type
_entity.pdbx_description
1 polymer ?
#
loop_
_entity_poly.entity_id
_entity_poly.type
_entity_poly.pdbx_seq_one_letter_code
_entity_poly.pdbx_strand_id
1 'polypeptide(L)'
;MRIDKDIQNIQKAIADALARIDTIHLEYSQAIARATQQQILLAVFSFCTQKCPEAFLALSLSERQDLQESLRKTIKTLCDRIQAQLEECDRDSRVNQENLDNLLSKLLDESMATLNQLLVDSKILSAVQIQGDKASQMSIRLAEIEFTDRQVMSHRGELRVLSARIAHLQNELEKKYQQKTIAEAELAWRSAWVE
;
A
#
# COMPACT_ATOMS: atom_id res chain seq x y z
N MET A 1 24.29 33.12 -6.67
CA MET A 1 25.60 32.42 -6.54
C MET A 1 25.48 30.97 -7.01
N ARG A 2 26.59 30.25 -7.15
CA ARG A 2 26.58 28.81 -7.49
C ARG A 2 25.74 27.97 -6.50
N ILE A 3 25.78 28.32 -5.21
CA ILE A 3 25.02 27.64 -4.15
C ILE A 3 23.51 27.80 -4.34
N ASP A 4 23.02 28.99 -4.72
CA ASP A 4 21.58 29.20 -4.99
C ASP A 4 21.08 28.36 -6.16
N LYS A 5 21.90 28.25 -7.22
CA LYS A 5 21.57 27.42 -8.39
C LYS A 5 21.51 25.94 -8.02
N ASP A 6 22.43 25.47 -7.17
CA ASP A 6 22.42 24.09 -6.67
C ASP A 6 21.15 23.81 -5.83
N ILE A 7 20.78 24.73 -4.93
CA ILE A 7 19.55 24.63 -4.11
C ILE A 7 18.31 24.52 -5.02
N GLN A 8 18.19 25.41 -6.01
CA GLN A 8 17.07 25.39 -6.97
C GLN A 8 17.00 24.08 -7.76
N ASN A 9 18.15 23.55 -8.19
CA ASN A 9 18.20 22.28 -8.91
C ASN A 9 17.75 21.11 -8.04
N ILE A 10 18.18 21.05 -6.77
CA ILE A 10 17.77 19.99 -5.83
C ILE A 10 16.28 20.09 -5.53
N GLN A 11 15.76 21.29 -5.26
CA GLN A 11 14.32 21.51 -5.04
C GLN A 11 13.48 21.04 -6.24
N LYS A 12 13.93 21.37 -7.47
CA LYS A 12 13.27 20.89 -8.69
C LYS A 12 13.31 19.36 -8.78
N ALA A 13 14.45 18.73 -8.52
CA ALA A 13 14.58 17.28 -8.56
C ALA A 13 13.67 16.58 -7.52
N ILE A 14 13.48 17.17 -6.34
CA ILE A 14 12.52 16.69 -5.33
C ILE A 14 11.10 16.81 -5.85
N ALA A 15 10.73 17.96 -6.41
CA ALA A 15 9.38 18.19 -6.96
C ALA A 15 9.05 17.20 -8.10
N ASP A 16 10.00 16.96 -9.00
CA ASP A 16 9.85 16.01 -10.10
C ASP A 16 9.67 14.58 -9.58
N ALA A 17 10.45 14.18 -8.55
CA ALA A 17 10.32 12.86 -7.93
C ALA A 17 8.98 12.68 -7.21
N LEU A 18 8.49 13.72 -6.51
CA LEU A 18 7.18 13.70 -5.86
C LEU A 18 6.04 13.56 -6.87
N ALA A 19 6.08 14.31 -7.98
CA ALA A 19 5.09 14.19 -9.05
C ALA A 19 5.07 12.78 -9.67
N ARG A 20 6.25 12.15 -9.80
CA ARG A 20 6.35 10.76 -10.25
C ARG A 20 5.76 9.78 -9.24
N ILE A 21 6.00 9.99 -7.93
CA ILE A 21 5.37 9.18 -6.88
C ILE A 21 3.85 9.30 -6.94
N ASP A 22 3.30 10.51 -7.08
CA ASP A 22 1.84 10.69 -7.16
C ASP A 22 1.24 9.91 -8.36
N THR A 23 1.93 9.90 -9.50
CA THR A 23 1.52 9.12 -10.69
C THR A 23 1.60 7.62 -10.42
N ILE A 24 2.74 7.14 -9.92
CA ILE A 24 2.97 5.70 -9.69
C ILE A 24 2.08 5.18 -8.57
N HIS A 25 1.73 6.00 -7.59
CA HIS A 25 0.84 5.60 -6.51
C HIS A 25 -0.58 5.30 -7.02
N LEU A 26 -1.06 6.05 -8.00
CA LEU A 26 -2.35 5.79 -8.65
C LEU A 26 -2.32 4.51 -9.50
N GLU A 27 -1.23 4.30 -10.25
CA GLU A 27 -1.05 3.05 -11.01
C GLU A 27 -0.92 1.83 -10.09
N TYR A 28 -0.22 2.01 -8.96
CA TYR A 28 -0.08 1.01 -7.91
C TYR A 28 -1.42 0.68 -7.25
N SER A 29 -2.22 1.68 -6.85
CA SER A 29 -3.51 1.46 -6.17
C SER A 29 -4.46 0.60 -7.02
N GLN A 30 -4.48 0.86 -8.34
CA GLN A 30 -5.26 0.07 -9.29
C GLN A 30 -4.70 -1.35 -9.46
N ALA A 31 -3.39 -1.50 -9.58
CA ALA A 31 -2.75 -2.80 -9.73
C ALA A 31 -2.95 -3.68 -8.49
N ILE A 32 -2.72 -3.14 -7.29
CA ILE A 32 -2.84 -3.90 -6.03
C ILE A 32 -4.30 -4.26 -5.74
N ALA A 33 -5.28 -3.40 -6.06
CA ALA A 33 -6.69 -3.74 -5.91
C ALA A 33 -7.10 -4.92 -6.81
N ARG A 34 -6.66 -4.93 -8.07
CA ARG A 34 -6.92 -6.06 -9.00
C ARG A 34 -6.22 -7.35 -8.56
N ALA A 35 -4.95 -7.25 -8.14
CA ALA A 35 -4.21 -8.40 -7.64
C ALA A 35 -4.87 -8.99 -6.38
N THR A 36 -5.30 -8.11 -5.47
CA THR A 36 -6.03 -8.51 -4.25
C THR A 36 -7.33 -9.23 -4.60
N GLN A 37 -8.11 -8.71 -5.56
CA GLN A 37 -9.34 -9.36 -6.02
C GLN A 37 -9.07 -10.81 -6.49
N GLN A 38 -8.03 -11.00 -7.32
CA GLN A 38 -7.68 -12.31 -7.85
C GLN A 38 -7.24 -13.26 -6.73
N GLN A 39 -6.39 -12.79 -5.82
CA GLN A 39 -5.93 -13.62 -4.70
C GLN A 39 -7.07 -13.99 -3.75
N ILE A 40 -8.02 -13.08 -3.49
CA ILE A 40 -9.20 -13.40 -2.69
C ILE A 40 -10.05 -14.47 -3.37
N LEU A 41 -10.29 -14.37 -4.69
CA LEU A 41 -11.04 -15.39 -5.42
C LEU A 41 -10.38 -16.78 -5.33
N LEU A 42 -9.06 -16.84 -5.49
CA LEU A 42 -8.29 -18.08 -5.37
C LEU A 42 -8.32 -18.64 -3.93
N ALA A 43 -8.16 -17.76 -2.93
CA ALA A 43 -8.20 -18.14 -1.53
C ALA A 43 -9.58 -18.68 -1.14
N VAL A 44 -10.66 -18.01 -1.54
CA VAL A 44 -12.04 -18.47 -1.29
C VAL A 44 -12.28 -19.82 -1.95
N PHE A 45 -11.83 -19.99 -3.21
CA PHE A 45 -11.96 -21.27 -3.91
C PHE A 45 -11.21 -22.39 -3.18
N SER A 46 -9.92 -22.19 -2.84
CA SER A 46 -9.13 -23.17 -2.10
C SER A 46 -9.73 -23.44 -0.71
N PHE A 47 -10.21 -22.41 -0.03
CA PHE A 47 -10.82 -22.53 1.29
C PHE A 47 -12.07 -23.41 1.24
N CYS A 48 -13.02 -23.12 0.35
CA CYS A 48 -14.26 -23.88 0.22
C CYS A 48 -14.02 -25.31 -0.29
N THR A 49 -13.06 -25.53 -1.18
CA THR A 49 -12.86 -26.84 -1.84
C THR A 49 -11.83 -27.73 -1.17
N GLN A 50 -10.90 -27.18 -0.38
CA GLN A 50 -9.80 -27.92 0.23
C GLN A 50 -9.86 -27.91 1.76
N LYS A 51 -10.20 -26.76 2.37
CA LYS A 51 -10.28 -26.66 3.85
C LYS A 51 -11.66 -27.02 4.39
N CYS A 52 -12.73 -26.60 3.72
CA CYS A 52 -14.11 -26.82 4.16
C CYS A 52 -15.01 -27.51 3.09
N PRO A 53 -14.56 -28.59 2.43
CA PRO A 53 -15.32 -29.22 1.35
C PRO A 53 -16.65 -29.79 1.83
N GLU A 54 -16.70 -30.39 3.03
CA GLU A 54 -17.93 -30.98 3.57
C GLU A 54 -19.00 -29.91 3.83
N ALA A 55 -18.62 -28.80 4.46
CA ALA A 55 -19.53 -27.68 4.71
C ALA A 55 -20.05 -27.06 3.40
N PHE A 56 -19.18 -26.89 2.41
CA PHE A 56 -19.57 -26.39 1.09
C PHE A 56 -20.51 -27.34 0.33
N LEU A 57 -20.24 -28.66 0.39
CA LEU A 57 -21.07 -29.66 -0.25
C LEU A 57 -22.42 -29.85 0.46
N ALA A 58 -22.51 -29.56 1.75
CA ALA A 58 -23.76 -29.57 2.51
C ALA A 58 -24.74 -28.45 2.11
N LEU A 59 -24.25 -27.36 1.51
CA LEU A 59 -25.09 -26.28 1.01
C LEU A 59 -25.99 -26.73 -0.14
N SER A 60 -27.24 -26.27 -0.13
CA SER A 60 -28.18 -26.37 -1.24
C SER A 60 -27.73 -25.53 -2.45
N LEU A 61 -28.34 -25.76 -3.62
CA LEU A 61 -28.04 -24.99 -4.83
C LEU A 61 -28.28 -23.48 -4.63
N SER A 62 -29.37 -23.10 -3.97
CA SER A 62 -29.69 -21.70 -3.67
C SER A 62 -28.67 -21.09 -2.71
N GLU A 63 -28.31 -21.78 -1.62
CA GLU A 63 -27.31 -21.29 -0.67
C GLU A 63 -25.94 -21.09 -1.33
N ARG A 64 -25.55 -21.94 -2.29
CA ARG A 64 -24.32 -21.74 -3.08
C ARG A 64 -24.40 -20.53 -4.00
N GLN A 65 -25.56 -20.26 -4.60
CA GLN A 65 -25.78 -19.06 -5.42
C GLN A 65 -25.71 -17.79 -4.57
N ASP A 66 -26.38 -17.80 -3.40
CA ASP A 66 -26.38 -16.68 -2.46
C ASP A 66 -24.97 -16.39 -1.93
N LEU A 67 -24.20 -17.43 -1.59
CA LEU A 67 -22.80 -17.32 -1.19
C LEU A 67 -21.97 -16.70 -2.32
N GLN A 68 -22.11 -17.18 -3.55
CA GLN A 68 -21.36 -16.68 -4.69
C GLN A 68 -21.66 -15.20 -4.99
N GLU A 69 -22.94 -14.78 -4.92
CA GLU A 69 -23.33 -13.40 -5.13
C GLU A 69 -22.84 -12.49 -4.01
N SER A 70 -22.99 -12.93 -2.76
CA SER A 70 -22.51 -12.20 -1.57
C SER A 70 -21.00 -12.02 -1.59
N LEU A 71 -20.23 -13.07 -1.94
CA LEU A 71 -18.79 -12.98 -2.11
C LEU A 71 -18.41 -11.99 -3.21
N ARG A 72 -19.04 -12.05 -4.40
CA ARG A 72 -18.74 -11.12 -5.50
C ARG A 72 -18.97 -9.67 -5.09
N LYS A 73 -20.08 -9.38 -4.42
CA LYS A 73 -20.41 -8.04 -3.95
C LYS A 73 -19.41 -7.57 -2.90
N THR A 74 -19.14 -8.39 -1.90
CA THR A 74 -18.22 -8.07 -0.80
C THR A 74 -16.80 -7.86 -1.31
N ILE A 75 -16.28 -8.75 -2.16
CA ILE A 75 -14.94 -8.62 -2.75
C ILE A 75 -14.83 -7.31 -3.53
N LYS A 76 -15.84 -6.97 -4.33
CA LYS A 76 -15.86 -5.70 -5.06
C LYS A 76 -15.78 -4.50 -4.11
N THR A 77 -16.65 -4.45 -3.11
CA THR A 77 -16.64 -3.36 -2.11
C THR A 77 -15.31 -3.25 -1.37
N LEU A 78 -14.69 -4.37 -1.03
CA LEU A 78 -13.38 -4.38 -0.36
C LEU A 78 -12.28 -3.85 -1.28
N CYS A 79 -12.26 -4.24 -2.55
CA CYS A 79 -11.28 -3.75 -3.52
C CYS A 79 -11.46 -2.25 -3.81
N ASP A 80 -12.70 -1.80 -3.97
CA ASP A 80 -13.04 -0.38 -4.13
C ASP A 80 -12.57 0.43 -2.91
N ARG A 81 -12.76 -0.12 -1.70
CA ARG A 81 -12.27 0.49 -0.44
C ARG A 81 -10.75 0.54 -0.37
N ILE A 82 -10.05 -0.54 -0.72
CA ILE A 82 -8.57 -0.56 -0.76
C ILE A 82 -8.07 0.52 -1.73
N GLN A 83 -8.65 0.57 -2.93
CA GLN A 83 -8.26 1.55 -3.94
C GLN A 83 -8.49 2.98 -3.45
N ALA A 84 -9.68 3.29 -2.93
CA ALA A 84 -10.01 4.62 -2.43
C ALA A 84 -9.09 5.05 -1.27
N GLN A 85 -8.84 4.18 -0.30
CA GLN A 85 -7.98 4.49 0.85
C GLN A 85 -6.51 4.73 0.44
N LEU A 86 -6.04 4.04 -0.59
CA LEU A 86 -4.72 4.30 -1.16
C LEU A 86 -4.70 5.61 -1.96
N GLU A 87 -5.74 5.92 -2.72
CA GLU A 87 -5.81 7.18 -3.48
C GLU A 87 -5.92 8.41 -2.56
N GLU A 88 -6.58 8.27 -1.41
CA GLU A 88 -6.79 9.32 -0.42
C GLU A 88 -5.68 9.41 0.63
N CYS A 89 -4.73 8.47 0.67
CA CYS A 89 -3.66 8.49 1.67
C CYS A 89 -2.81 9.76 1.55
N ASP A 90 -2.33 10.24 2.69
CA ASP A 90 -1.53 11.44 2.77
C ASP A 90 -0.16 11.25 2.09
N ARG A 91 0.51 12.37 1.79
CA ARG A 91 1.79 12.33 1.09
C ARG A 91 2.85 11.52 1.86
N ASP A 92 2.92 11.63 3.18
CA ASP A 92 3.93 10.91 3.98
C ASP A 92 3.77 9.40 3.80
N SER A 93 2.52 8.91 3.81
CA SER A 93 2.20 7.51 3.51
C SER A 93 2.63 7.06 2.11
N ARG A 94 2.61 7.95 1.10
CA ARG A 94 3.03 7.63 -0.28
C ARG A 94 4.55 7.56 -0.45
N VAL A 95 5.28 8.41 0.27
CA VAL A 95 6.76 8.45 0.20
C VAL A 95 7.41 7.48 1.18
N ASN A 96 6.73 7.07 2.24
CA ASN A 96 7.29 6.17 3.25
C ASN A 96 6.81 4.73 3.05
N GLN A 97 7.76 3.82 2.88
CA GLN A 97 7.50 2.40 2.63
C GLN A 97 6.82 1.70 3.82
N GLU A 98 7.23 2.01 5.03
CA GLU A 98 6.69 1.41 6.25
C GLU A 98 5.23 1.85 6.47
N ASN A 99 4.94 3.13 6.25
CA ASN A 99 3.57 3.65 6.35
C ASN A 99 2.65 2.99 5.32
N LEU A 100 3.11 2.84 4.07
CA LEU A 100 2.34 2.15 3.04
C LEU A 100 2.10 0.67 3.37
N ASP A 101 3.11 -0.04 3.88
CA ASP A 101 3.00 -1.45 4.29
C ASP A 101 2.02 -1.64 5.45
N ASN A 102 2.08 -0.75 6.44
CA ASN A 102 1.17 -0.77 7.58
C ASN A 102 -0.27 -0.49 7.15
N LEU A 103 -0.49 0.48 6.24
CA LEU A 103 -1.80 0.78 5.68
C LEU A 103 -2.38 -0.43 4.92
N LEU A 104 -1.59 -1.04 4.03
CA LEU A 104 -2.01 -2.20 3.25
C LEU A 104 -2.31 -3.41 4.14
N SER A 105 -1.45 -3.69 5.11
CA SER A 105 -1.63 -4.80 6.04
C SER A 105 -2.93 -4.64 6.84
N LYS A 106 -3.19 -3.43 7.36
CA LYS A 106 -4.44 -3.11 8.06
C LYS A 106 -5.66 -3.29 7.15
N LEU A 107 -5.62 -2.78 5.92
CA LEU A 107 -6.74 -2.91 4.97
C LEU A 107 -7.01 -4.37 4.60
N LEU A 108 -5.96 -5.17 4.43
CA LEU A 108 -6.07 -6.60 4.16
C LEU A 108 -6.65 -7.36 5.36
N ASP A 109 -6.18 -7.08 6.58
CA ASP A 109 -6.70 -7.70 7.80
C ASP A 109 -8.19 -7.42 8.00
N GLU A 110 -8.62 -6.17 7.82
CA GLU A 110 -10.05 -5.80 7.88
C GLU A 110 -10.86 -6.51 6.79
N SER A 111 -10.29 -6.64 5.59
CA SER A 111 -10.93 -7.31 4.46
C SER A 111 -11.06 -8.82 4.72
N MET A 112 -10.05 -9.46 5.29
CA MET A 112 -10.08 -10.87 5.67
C MET A 112 -11.07 -11.11 6.81
N ALA A 113 -11.14 -10.23 7.81
CA ALA A 113 -12.14 -10.30 8.87
C ALA A 113 -13.57 -10.26 8.32
N THR A 114 -13.84 -9.33 7.38
CA THR A 114 -15.14 -9.22 6.72
C THR A 114 -15.51 -10.48 5.95
N LEU A 115 -14.55 -11.05 5.21
CA LEU A 115 -14.77 -12.28 4.45
C LEU A 115 -14.98 -13.51 5.34
N ASN A 116 -14.19 -13.64 6.42
CA ASN A 116 -14.36 -14.73 7.37
C ASN A 116 -15.74 -14.64 8.05
N GLN A 117 -16.22 -13.45 8.38
CA GLN A 117 -17.58 -13.27 8.90
C GLN A 117 -18.65 -13.71 7.89
N LEU A 118 -18.51 -13.34 6.61
CA LEU A 118 -19.41 -13.78 5.55
C LEU A 118 -19.44 -15.32 5.43
N LEU A 119 -18.29 -15.98 5.56
CA LEU A 119 -18.18 -17.43 5.52
C LEU A 119 -18.84 -18.09 6.75
N VAL A 120 -18.87 -17.44 7.91
CA VAL A 120 -19.64 -17.89 9.08
C VAL A 120 -21.14 -17.79 8.81
N ASP A 121 -21.59 -16.64 8.33
CA ASP A 121 -23.01 -16.39 8.05
C ASP A 121 -23.54 -17.37 6.98
N SER A 122 -22.65 -17.77 6.06
CA SER A 122 -22.94 -18.76 5.01
C SER A 122 -22.74 -20.22 5.44
N LYS A 123 -22.52 -20.49 6.73
CA LYS A 123 -22.33 -21.83 7.31
C LYS A 123 -21.13 -22.61 6.75
N ILE A 124 -20.15 -21.94 6.14
CA ILE A 124 -18.90 -22.56 5.67
C ILE A 124 -17.90 -22.68 6.81
N LEU A 125 -17.80 -21.64 7.64
CA LEU A 125 -16.95 -21.57 8.82
C LEU A 125 -17.79 -21.65 10.09
N SER A 126 -17.31 -22.34 11.12
CA SER A 126 -17.95 -22.28 12.44
C SER A 126 -17.41 -21.11 13.26
N ALA A 127 -18.28 -20.44 14.02
CA ALA A 127 -17.87 -19.34 14.90
C ALA A 127 -16.85 -19.78 15.99
N VAL A 128 -16.85 -21.07 16.35
CA VAL A 128 -15.90 -21.66 17.32
C VAL A 128 -14.48 -21.73 16.74
N GLN A 129 -14.33 -21.99 15.44
CA GLN A 129 -13.03 -22.01 14.77
C GLN A 129 -12.38 -20.61 14.73
N ILE A 130 -13.17 -19.54 14.79
CA ILE A 130 -12.63 -18.17 14.79
C ILE A 130 -12.00 -17.80 16.15
N GLN A 131 -12.51 -18.34 17.26
CA GLN A 131 -12.07 -17.98 18.61
C GLN A 131 -10.84 -18.77 19.10
N GLY A 132 -10.58 -19.96 18.54
CA GLY A 132 -9.54 -20.87 19.03
C GLY A 132 -8.31 -21.06 18.13
N ASP A 133 -8.45 -20.92 16.80
CA ASP A 133 -7.37 -21.25 15.87
C ASP A 133 -7.34 -20.33 14.63
N LYS A 134 -6.35 -19.42 14.60
CA LYS A 134 -6.12 -18.56 13.42
C LYS A 134 -5.77 -19.36 12.16
N ALA A 135 -5.25 -20.58 12.26
CA ALA A 135 -4.90 -21.41 11.09
C ALA A 135 -6.14 -21.94 10.34
N SER A 136 -7.27 -22.04 11.05
CA SER A 136 -8.56 -22.46 10.50
C SER A 136 -9.26 -21.36 9.70
N GLN A 137 -8.82 -20.11 9.80
CA GLN A 137 -9.42 -18.98 9.07
C GLN A 137 -8.81 -18.81 7.68
N MET A 138 -9.55 -18.12 6.80
CA MET A 138 -8.99 -17.64 5.55
C MET A 138 -8.13 -16.41 5.84
N SER A 139 -6.91 -16.39 5.32
CA SER A 139 -5.97 -15.28 5.44
C SER A 139 -5.15 -15.20 4.18
N ILE A 140 -4.83 -13.98 3.75
CA ILE A 140 -3.92 -13.68 2.65
C ILE A 140 -2.90 -12.69 3.17
N ARG A 141 -1.62 -12.96 2.95
CA ARG A 141 -0.54 -12.04 3.31
C ARG A 141 -0.28 -11.05 2.18
N LEU A 142 0.13 -9.83 2.54
CA LEU A 142 0.54 -8.83 1.54
C LEU A 142 1.61 -9.36 0.58
N ALA A 143 2.57 -10.13 1.09
CA ALA A 143 3.59 -10.79 0.28
C ALA A 143 3.00 -11.71 -0.80
N GLU A 144 1.92 -12.44 -0.52
CA GLU A 144 1.28 -13.31 -1.50
C GLU A 144 0.66 -12.52 -2.65
N ILE A 145 0.25 -11.27 -2.41
CA ILE A 145 -0.28 -10.38 -3.44
C ILE A 145 0.87 -9.67 -4.18
N GLU A 146 1.83 -9.11 -3.44
CA GLU A 146 2.94 -8.35 -4.03
C GLU A 146 3.84 -9.22 -4.91
N PHE A 147 4.09 -10.49 -4.56
CA PHE A 147 5.01 -11.34 -5.33
C PHE A 147 4.34 -12.11 -6.48
N THR A 148 3.01 -12.13 -6.56
CA THR A 148 2.28 -12.84 -7.62
C THR A 148 1.92 -11.96 -8.81
N ASP A 149 1.85 -10.64 -8.61
CA ASP A 149 1.51 -9.69 -9.67
C ASP A 149 2.72 -8.84 -10.12
N ARG A 150 3.10 -9.00 -11.40
CA ARG A 150 4.24 -8.30 -12.00
C ARG A 150 4.10 -6.77 -11.96
N GLN A 151 2.89 -6.24 -12.16
CA GLN A 151 2.66 -4.79 -12.16
C GLN A 151 2.81 -4.24 -10.75
N VAL A 152 2.24 -4.92 -9.76
CA VAL A 152 2.40 -4.57 -8.35
C VAL A 152 3.88 -4.53 -7.96
N MET A 153 4.65 -5.57 -8.30
CA MET A 153 6.10 -5.60 -8.05
C MET A 153 6.84 -4.42 -8.70
N SER A 154 6.50 -4.13 -9.96
CA SER A 154 7.15 -3.07 -10.73
C SER A 154 6.91 -1.70 -10.11
N HIS A 155 5.64 -1.34 -9.87
CA HIS A 155 5.29 -0.06 -9.25
C HIS A 155 5.88 0.05 -7.85
N ARG A 156 5.84 -1.02 -7.06
CA ARG A 156 6.41 -1.04 -5.72
C ARG A 156 7.93 -0.84 -5.72
N GLY A 157 8.63 -1.45 -6.68
CA GLY A 157 10.05 -1.22 -6.90
C GLY A 157 10.36 0.24 -7.24
N GLU A 158 9.57 0.85 -8.14
CA GLU A 158 9.75 2.25 -8.52
C GLU A 158 9.48 3.21 -7.34
N LEU A 159 8.41 2.98 -6.56
CA LEU A 159 8.15 3.74 -5.34
C LEU A 159 9.35 3.68 -4.38
N ARG A 160 9.92 2.48 -4.14
CA ARG A 160 11.10 2.33 -3.27
C ARG A 160 12.29 3.16 -3.74
N VAL A 161 12.57 3.16 -5.05
CA VAL A 161 13.67 3.94 -5.63
C VAL A 161 13.43 5.45 -5.49
N LEU A 162 12.21 5.90 -5.78
CA LEU A 162 11.86 7.32 -5.70
C LEU A 162 11.86 7.83 -4.25
N SER A 163 11.32 7.05 -3.31
CA SER A 163 11.37 7.34 -1.87
C SER A 163 12.81 7.54 -1.38
N ALA A 164 13.71 6.60 -1.73
CA ALA A 164 15.11 6.68 -1.36
C ALA A 164 15.80 7.91 -1.98
N ARG A 165 15.47 8.24 -3.24
CA ARG A 165 15.99 9.42 -3.93
C ARG A 165 15.53 10.72 -3.25
N ILE A 166 14.27 10.81 -2.84
CA ILE A 166 13.74 11.99 -2.14
C ILE A 166 14.45 12.17 -0.81
N ALA A 167 14.59 11.11 -0.01
CA ALA A 167 15.30 11.17 1.26
C ALA A 167 16.75 11.63 1.08
N HIS A 168 17.43 11.14 0.04
CA HIS A 168 18.78 11.59 -0.30
C HIS A 168 18.83 13.08 -0.66
N LEU A 169 17.97 13.53 -1.58
CA LEU A 169 17.94 14.92 -2.03
C LEU A 169 17.55 15.90 -0.91
N GLN A 170 16.67 15.50 0.01
CA GLN A 170 16.33 16.30 1.19
C GLN A 170 17.54 16.52 2.10
N ASN A 171 18.32 15.47 2.35
CA ASN A 171 19.57 15.57 3.11
C ASN A 171 20.61 16.44 2.40
N GLU A 172 20.72 16.37 1.07
CA GLU A 172 21.61 17.25 0.30
C GLU A 172 21.16 18.71 0.33
N LEU A 173 19.85 18.96 0.25
CA LEU A 173 19.27 20.29 0.31
C LEU A 173 19.59 20.98 1.64
N GLU A 174 19.43 20.25 2.75
CA GLU A 174 19.74 20.76 4.09
C GLU A 174 21.22 21.19 4.20
N LYS A 175 22.13 20.34 3.72
CA LYS A 175 23.58 20.67 3.69
C LYS A 175 23.87 21.91 2.86
N LYS A 176 23.19 22.10 1.73
CA LYS A 176 23.37 23.29 0.87
C LYS A 176 22.87 24.57 1.54
N TYR A 177 21.76 24.51 2.27
CA TYR A 177 21.30 25.64 3.07
C TYR A 177 22.31 26.00 4.17
N GLN A 178 22.84 25.03 4.89
CA GLN A 178 23.88 25.27 5.90
C GLN A 178 25.13 25.95 5.30
N GLN A 179 25.60 25.47 4.14
CA GLN A 179 26.72 26.08 3.42
C GLN A 179 26.44 27.54 3.02
N LYS A 180 25.21 27.82 2.56
CA LYS A 180 24.79 29.18 2.21
C LYS A 180 24.85 30.11 3.43
N THR A 181 24.31 29.69 4.56
CA THR A 181 24.33 30.47 5.80
C THR A 181 25.76 30.79 6.25
N ILE A 182 26.68 29.82 6.17
CA ILE A 182 28.09 30.04 6.51
C ILE A 182 28.71 31.08 5.56
N ALA A 183 28.49 30.94 4.25
CA ALA A 183 29.04 31.87 3.26
C ALA A 183 28.51 33.31 3.43
N GLU A 184 27.22 33.45 3.78
CA GLU A 184 26.61 34.76 4.07
C GLU A 184 27.18 35.37 5.36
N ALA A 185 27.36 34.57 6.41
CA ALA A 185 27.98 35.03 7.67
C ALA A 185 29.44 35.48 7.46
N GLU A 186 30.24 34.73 6.68
CA GLU A 186 31.60 35.13 6.34
C GLU A 186 31.65 36.42 5.52
N LEU A 187 30.73 36.59 4.57
CA LEU A 187 30.64 37.81 3.76
C LEU A 187 30.28 39.02 4.63
N ALA A 188 29.27 38.87 5.49
CA ALA A 188 28.84 39.91 6.43
C ALA A 188 29.98 40.29 7.39
N TRP A 189 30.68 39.29 7.93
CA TRP A 189 31.87 39.52 8.75
C TRP A 189 32.91 40.33 7.99
N ARG A 190 33.34 39.88 6.81
CA ARG A 190 34.35 40.60 6.01
C ARG A 190 33.94 42.03 5.67
N SER A 191 32.66 42.28 5.36
CA SER A 191 32.18 43.63 5.07
C SER A 191 32.18 44.56 6.28
N ALA A 192 32.09 44.03 7.51
CA ALA A 192 32.13 44.84 8.72
C ALA A 192 33.54 45.37 9.07
N TRP A 193 34.60 44.86 8.42
CA TRP A 193 35.99 45.24 8.67
C TRP A 193 36.63 46.04 7.52
N VAL A 194 35.88 46.32 6.46
CA VAL A 194 36.35 47.14 5.33
C VAL A 194 35.61 48.48 5.39
N GLU A 195 36.14 49.40 6.19
CA GLU A 195 35.91 50.86 6.12
C GLU A 195 37.13 51.55 5.50
#